data_AF-A0A6A5K258-F1
#
_entry.id   AF-A0A6A5K258-F1
#
_cell.length_a   1.000
_cell.length_b   1.000
_cell.length_c   1.000
_cell.angle_alpha   90.00
_cell.angle_beta   90.00
_cell.angle_gamma   90.00
#
_symmetry.space_group_name_H-M   'P 1'
#
loop_
_entity.id
_entity.type
_entity.pdbx_description
1 polymer ?
#
loop_
_entity_poly.entity_id
_entity_poly.type
_entity_poly.pdbx_seq_one_letter_code
_entity_poly.pdbx_strand_id
1 'polypeptide(L)'
;MSRISPRLQAMLKPPYPPAPAVADTLHIQHVFHRREQEARAKGLSRSSWLALMTATVIGVDSEASMTALYHHATASMDREGSVAVAELMREIGLRGIAVVCIPQIMDMLAAFRASLPPAVRSSLSTTPSCCAEADNIESIHQEGEELWNAIHHPKGSVIELKLANAHPDLANYVKGHVYGGLLARHRSPTVGRITISLCAICKGVRRGEGLR
;
A
#
# COMPACT_ATOMS: atom_id res chain seq x y z
N MET A 1 24.95 25.38 -4.36
CA MET A 1 24.47 24.00 -4.59
C MET A 1 25.58 23.22 -5.28
N SER A 2 26.22 22.30 -4.56
CA SER A 2 27.38 21.53 -5.03
C SER A 2 27.00 20.63 -6.21
N ARG A 3 27.70 20.76 -7.34
CA ARG A 3 27.48 19.94 -8.54
C ARG A 3 28.01 18.52 -8.26
N ILE A 4 27.11 17.58 -8.03
CA ILE A 4 27.42 16.16 -7.89
C ILE A 4 28.12 15.67 -9.16
N SER A 5 29.20 14.88 -9.01
CA SER A 5 30.00 14.42 -10.15
C SER A 5 29.18 13.54 -11.11
N PRO A 6 29.48 13.54 -12.43
CA PRO A 6 28.73 12.76 -13.41
C PRO A 6 28.72 11.25 -13.12
N ARG A 7 29.79 10.72 -12.51
CA ARG A 7 29.87 9.33 -12.07
C ARG A 7 28.89 9.02 -10.94
N LEU A 8 28.78 9.90 -9.95
CA LEU A 8 27.79 9.76 -8.87
C LEU A 8 26.36 9.85 -9.41
N GLN A 9 26.10 10.75 -10.35
CA GLN A 9 24.79 10.83 -11.01
C GLN A 9 24.47 9.54 -11.81
N ALA A 10 25.46 8.92 -12.45
CA ALA A 10 25.27 7.67 -13.17
C ALA A 10 24.98 6.49 -12.22
N MET A 11 25.58 6.47 -11.02
CA MET A 11 25.31 5.46 -9.99
C MET A 11 23.97 5.65 -9.26
N LEU A 12 23.45 6.88 -9.25
CA LEU A 12 22.11 7.21 -8.73
C LEU A 12 20.98 6.81 -9.68
N LYS A 13 21.28 6.50 -10.95
CA LYS A 13 20.26 6.00 -11.86
C LYS A 13 19.84 4.60 -11.40
N PRO A 14 18.54 4.35 -11.21
CA PRO A 14 18.08 3.04 -10.78
C PRO A 14 18.50 1.97 -11.79
N PRO A 15 18.87 0.76 -11.33
CA PRO A 15 19.31 -0.34 -12.19
C PRO A 15 18.19 -0.88 -13.09
N TYR A 16 16.94 -0.50 -12.82
CA TYR A 16 15.78 -0.84 -13.63
C TYR A 16 15.19 0.41 -14.28
N PRO A 17 14.80 0.35 -15.56
CA PRO A 17 14.01 1.41 -16.15
C PRO A 17 12.72 1.59 -15.33
N PRO A 18 12.24 2.84 -15.15
CA PRO A 18 10.92 3.05 -14.59
C PRO A 18 9.92 2.21 -15.38
N ALA A 19 8.94 1.62 -14.69
CA ALA A 19 7.87 0.87 -15.34
C ALA A 19 7.35 1.70 -16.53
N PRO A 20 7.12 1.08 -17.70
CA PRO A 20 6.70 1.83 -18.89
C PRO A 20 5.52 2.72 -18.50
N ALA A 21 5.67 4.03 -18.72
CA ALA A 21 4.59 4.97 -18.53
C ALA A 21 3.40 4.42 -19.32
N VAL A 22 2.37 3.96 -18.62
CA VAL A 22 1.23 3.32 -19.27
C VAL A 22 0.54 4.41 -20.09
N ALA A 23 0.85 4.43 -21.38
CA ALA A 23 0.51 5.50 -22.31
C ALA A 23 -0.96 5.47 -22.76
N ASP A 24 -1.79 4.58 -22.20
CA ASP A 24 -3.18 4.44 -22.58
C ASP A 24 -4.11 4.40 -21.36
N THR A 25 -4.64 5.58 -21.00
CA THR A 25 -5.63 5.75 -19.93
C THR A 25 -6.90 4.94 -20.20
N LEU A 26 -7.29 4.74 -21.47
CA LEU A 26 -8.46 3.95 -21.83
C LEU A 26 -8.23 2.47 -21.55
N HIS A 27 -7.02 1.98 -21.84
CA HIS A 27 -6.65 0.60 -21.52
C HIS A 27 -6.72 0.34 -20.01
N ILE A 28 -6.21 1.25 -19.18
CA ILE A 28 -6.27 1.14 -17.71
C ILE A 28 -7.72 1.11 -17.22
N GLN A 29 -8.57 2.03 -17.72
CA GLN A 29 -9.98 2.07 -17.35
C GLN A 29 -10.71 0.77 -17.73
N HIS A 30 -10.44 0.25 -18.92
CA HIS A 30 -11.01 -1.01 -19.37
C HIS A 30 -10.57 -2.19 -18.48
N VAL A 31 -9.30 -2.23 -18.06
CA VAL A 31 -8.80 -3.23 -17.12
C VAL A 31 -9.53 -3.13 -15.78
N PHE A 32 -9.69 -1.93 -15.21
CA PHE A 32 -10.41 -1.78 -13.94
C PHE A 32 -11.88 -2.19 -14.05
N HIS A 33 -12.56 -1.80 -15.12
CA HIS A 33 -13.94 -2.19 -15.37
C HIS A 33 -14.09 -3.71 -15.43
N ARG A 34 -13.26 -4.38 -16.25
CA ARG A 34 -13.26 -5.84 -16.37
C ARG A 34 -13.00 -6.52 -15.02
N ARG A 35 -12.00 -6.07 -14.26
CA ARG A 35 -11.64 -6.66 -12.97
C ARG A 35 -12.72 -6.44 -11.92
N GLU A 36 -13.42 -5.31 -11.94
CA GLU A 36 -14.55 -5.05 -11.04
C GLU A 36 -15.71 -6.01 -11.34
N GLN A 37 -16.04 -6.23 -12.61
CA GLN A 37 -17.08 -7.19 -13.01
C GLN A 37 -16.72 -8.62 -12.57
N GLU A 38 -15.48 -9.05 -12.82
CA GLU A 38 -14.98 -10.36 -12.39
C GLU A 38 -15.03 -10.52 -10.86
N ALA A 39 -14.68 -9.48 -10.11
CA ALA A 39 -14.73 -9.49 -8.64
C ALA A 39 -16.16 -9.61 -8.12
N ARG A 40 -17.10 -8.85 -8.71
CA ARG A 40 -18.53 -8.93 -8.37
C ARG A 40 -19.10 -10.30 -8.67
N ALA A 41 -18.76 -10.90 -9.81
CA ALA A 41 -19.18 -12.26 -10.17
C ALA A 41 -18.68 -13.31 -9.18
N LYS A 42 -17.54 -13.05 -8.50
CA LYS A 42 -16.98 -13.91 -7.46
C LYS A 42 -17.44 -13.55 -6.04
N GLY A 43 -18.40 -12.64 -5.89
CA GLY A 43 -18.95 -12.24 -4.60
C GLY A 43 -18.05 -11.33 -3.75
N LEU A 44 -17.02 -10.71 -4.35
CA LEU A 44 -16.19 -9.74 -3.63
C LEU A 44 -16.93 -8.41 -3.48
N SER A 45 -16.88 -7.84 -2.27
CA SER A 45 -17.41 -6.50 -2.02
C SER A 45 -16.62 -5.45 -2.80
N ARG A 46 -17.27 -4.34 -3.15
CA ARG A 46 -16.63 -3.22 -3.86
C ARG A 46 -15.46 -2.62 -3.07
N SER A 47 -15.58 -2.53 -1.75
CA SER A 47 -14.51 -2.03 -0.87
C SER A 47 -13.31 -2.98 -0.82
N SER A 48 -13.55 -4.30 -0.77
CA SER A 48 -12.47 -5.30 -0.86
C SER A 48 -11.77 -5.27 -2.23
N TRP A 49 -12.53 -5.14 -3.32
CA TRP A 49 -11.95 -4.97 -4.66
C TRP A 49 -11.12 -3.69 -4.78
N LEU A 50 -11.64 -2.56 -4.29
CA LEU A 50 -10.92 -1.30 -4.31
C LEU A 50 -9.63 -1.42 -3.51
N ALA A 51 -9.68 -2.02 -2.32
CA ALA A 51 -8.49 -2.21 -1.50
C ALA A 51 -7.42 -3.07 -2.21
N LEU A 52 -7.84 -4.15 -2.86
CA LEU A 52 -7.00 -5.02 -3.66
C LEU A 52 -6.33 -4.25 -4.82
N MET A 53 -7.12 -3.48 -5.58
CA MET A 53 -6.61 -2.74 -6.73
C MET A 53 -5.68 -1.60 -6.31
N THR A 54 -5.99 -0.89 -5.22
CA THR A 54 -5.10 0.16 -4.69
C THR A 54 -3.76 -0.42 -4.23
N ALA A 55 -3.78 -1.53 -3.49
CA ALA A 55 -2.55 -2.24 -3.11
C ALA A 55 -1.75 -2.69 -4.34
N THR A 56 -2.43 -3.19 -5.38
CA THR A 56 -1.77 -3.55 -6.66
C THR A 56 -1.08 -2.34 -7.29
N VAL A 57 -1.79 -1.20 -7.39
CA VAL A 57 -1.28 0.02 -8.01
C VAL A 57 -0.05 0.56 -7.28
N ILE A 58 -0.09 0.59 -5.95
CA ILE A 58 1.07 0.92 -5.10
C ILE A 58 2.20 -0.09 -5.34
N GLY A 59 1.84 -1.36 -5.38
CA GLY A 59 2.73 -2.48 -5.65
C GLY A 59 3.31 -2.51 -7.06
N VAL A 60 2.83 -1.70 -8.02
CA VAL A 60 3.43 -1.46 -9.35
C VAL A 60 3.98 -0.04 -9.53
N ASP A 61 3.85 0.83 -8.52
CA ASP A 61 4.40 2.19 -8.47
C ASP A 61 3.93 3.06 -9.66
N SER A 62 2.61 3.09 -9.90
CA SER A 62 2.00 3.84 -11.01
C SER A 62 1.00 4.92 -10.53
N GLU A 63 1.43 6.18 -10.52
CA GLU A 63 0.61 7.35 -10.14
C GLU A 63 -0.61 7.55 -11.07
N ALA A 64 -0.41 7.33 -12.37
CA ALA A 64 -1.47 7.41 -13.37
C ALA A 64 -2.56 6.37 -13.10
N SER A 65 -2.17 5.14 -12.75
CA SER A 65 -3.12 4.08 -12.41
C SER A 65 -3.86 4.38 -11.11
N MET A 66 -3.23 5.04 -10.14
CA MET A 66 -3.86 5.46 -8.88
C MET A 66 -4.97 6.47 -9.13
N THR A 67 -4.69 7.47 -9.96
CA THR A 67 -5.66 8.50 -10.36
C THR A 67 -6.80 7.90 -11.17
N ALA A 68 -6.49 7.05 -12.16
CA ALA A 68 -7.50 6.38 -12.98
C ALA A 68 -8.41 5.46 -12.14
N LEU A 69 -7.86 4.74 -11.16
CA LEU A 69 -8.63 3.88 -10.26
C LEU A 69 -9.61 4.69 -9.42
N TYR A 70 -9.17 5.84 -8.90
CA TYR A 70 -10.03 6.74 -8.14
C TYR A 70 -11.21 7.24 -8.98
N HIS A 71 -10.93 7.73 -10.19
CA HIS A 71 -12.00 8.20 -11.10
C HIS A 71 -12.97 7.08 -11.46
N HIS A 72 -12.48 5.87 -11.73
CA HIS A 72 -13.32 4.70 -11.97
C HIS A 72 -14.21 4.36 -10.77
N ALA A 73 -13.64 4.36 -9.56
CA ALA A 73 -14.38 4.02 -8.34
C ALA A 73 -15.41 5.09 -7.96
N THR A 74 -15.17 6.36 -8.29
CA THR A 74 -16.00 7.51 -7.88
C THR A 74 -16.94 8.04 -8.97
N ALA A 75 -16.89 7.51 -10.20
CA ALA A 75 -17.67 8.03 -11.33
C ALA A 75 -19.18 8.14 -11.09
N SER A 76 -19.76 7.27 -10.25
CA SER A 76 -21.17 7.25 -9.89
C SER A 76 -21.45 7.59 -8.43
N MET A 77 -20.45 8.11 -7.70
CA MET A 77 -20.58 8.44 -6.28
C MET A 77 -20.88 9.93 -6.09
N ASP A 78 -21.52 10.22 -4.97
CA ASP A 78 -21.64 11.57 -4.46
C ASP A 78 -20.30 12.05 -3.86
N ARG A 79 -20.28 13.29 -3.37
CA ARG A 79 -19.08 13.89 -2.80
C ARG A 79 -18.61 13.13 -1.56
N GLU A 80 -19.52 12.71 -0.70
CA GLU A 80 -19.18 12.01 0.55
C GLU A 80 -18.57 10.64 0.25
N GLY A 81 -19.18 9.86 -0.64
CA GLY A 81 -18.62 8.60 -1.11
C GLY A 81 -17.25 8.76 -1.77
N SER A 82 -17.06 9.83 -2.54
CA SER A 82 -15.78 10.15 -3.18
C SER A 82 -14.68 10.46 -2.16
N VAL A 83 -15.01 11.20 -1.09
CA VAL A 83 -14.09 11.46 0.03
C VAL A 83 -13.75 10.16 0.74
N ALA A 84 -14.74 9.31 1.05
CA ALA A 84 -14.51 8.04 1.70
C ALA A 84 -13.59 7.10 0.89
N VAL A 85 -13.76 7.07 -0.44
CA VAL A 85 -12.87 6.34 -1.35
C VAL A 85 -11.44 6.90 -1.31
N ALA A 86 -11.27 8.22 -1.38
CA ALA A 86 -9.95 8.85 -1.29
C ALA A 86 -9.25 8.56 0.04
N GLU A 87 -9.97 8.61 1.17
CA GLU A 87 -9.45 8.27 2.49
C GLU A 87 -9.03 6.80 2.58
N LEU A 88 -9.84 5.89 2.05
CA LEU A 88 -9.49 4.47 2.01
C LEU A 88 -8.21 4.25 1.18
N MET A 89 -8.11 4.87 0.00
CA MET A 89 -6.94 4.73 -0.86
C MET A 89 -5.67 5.31 -0.19
N ARG A 90 -5.80 6.42 0.54
CA ARG A 90 -4.70 7.01 1.33
C ARG A 90 -4.26 6.10 2.47
N GLU A 91 -5.20 5.51 3.19
CA GLU A 91 -4.91 4.56 4.29
C GLU A 91 -4.16 3.33 3.78
N ILE A 92 -4.56 2.79 2.62
CA ILE A 92 -3.85 1.67 1.98
C ILE A 92 -2.45 2.12 1.52
N GLY A 93 -2.33 3.34 0.99
CA GLY A 93 -1.04 3.96 0.67
C GLY A 93 -0.08 3.98 1.86
N LEU A 94 -0.55 4.44 3.02
CA LEU A 94 0.23 4.44 4.26
C LEU A 94 0.70 3.02 4.64
N ARG A 95 -0.21 2.03 4.59
CA ARG A 95 0.12 0.62 4.86
C ARG A 95 1.06 0.01 3.83
N GLY A 96 1.07 0.58 2.63
CA GLY A 96 2.02 0.28 1.56
C GLY A 96 3.48 0.46 1.99
N ILE A 97 3.80 1.21 3.05
CA ILE A 97 5.16 1.34 3.60
C ILE A 97 5.74 -0.01 4.07
N ALA A 98 4.89 -0.95 4.49
CA ALA A 98 5.35 -2.29 4.91
C ALA A 98 6.03 -3.08 3.77
N VAL A 99 5.78 -2.67 2.53
CA VAL A 99 6.10 -3.43 1.31
C VAL A 99 6.83 -2.59 0.29
N VAL A 100 6.59 -1.28 0.22
CA VAL A 100 7.21 -0.28 -0.67
C VAL A 100 7.99 0.72 0.19
N CYS A 101 9.07 1.32 -0.32
CA CYS A 101 9.83 2.27 0.49
C CYS A 101 9.07 3.58 0.72
N ILE A 102 9.33 4.24 1.85
CA ILE A 102 8.66 5.50 2.24
C ILE A 102 8.73 6.58 1.15
N PRO A 103 9.87 6.82 0.46
CA PRO A 103 9.93 7.85 -0.59
C PRO A 103 8.93 7.62 -1.72
N GLN A 104 8.80 6.38 -2.21
CA GLN A 104 7.85 6.03 -3.26
C GLN A 104 6.39 6.24 -2.82
N ILE A 105 6.06 5.85 -1.59
CA ILE A 105 4.73 6.09 -1.02
C ILE A 105 4.44 7.59 -0.89
N MET A 106 5.44 8.38 -0.48
CA MET A 106 5.31 9.82 -0.32
C MET A 106 4.99 10.50 -1.66
N ASP A 107 5.77 10.19 -2.70
CA ASP A 107 5.56 10.75 -4.05
C ASP A 107 4.19 10.32 -4.61
N MET A 108 3.84 9.03 -4.49
CA MET A 108 2.54 8.49 -4.89
C MET A 108 1.37 9.20 -4.22
N LEU A 109 1.42 9.37 -2.90
CA LEU A 109 0.35 10.01 -2.13
C LEU A 109 0.27 11.52 -2.42
N ALA A 110 1.40 12.17 -2.66
CA ALA A 110 1.43 13.59 -3.06
C ALA A 110 0.81 13.79 -4.44
N ALA A 111 1.21 12.99 -5.43
CA ALA A 111 0.66 12.99 -6.78
C ALA A 111 -0.84 12.67 -6.77
N PHE A 112 -1.25 11.65 -6.01
CA PHE A 112 -2.66 11.30 -5.83
C PHE A 112 -3.45 12.46 -5.22
N ARG A 113 -2.97 13.07 -4.14
CA ARG A 113 -3.63 14.23 -3.54
C ARG A 113 -3.74 15.41 -4.51
N ALA A 114 -2.76 15.60 -5.39
CA ALA A 114 -2.77 16.65 -6.40
C ALA A 114 -3.82 16.40 -7.50
N SER A 115 -4.09 15.14 -7.85
CA SER A 115 -5.06 14.78 -8.90
C SER A 115 -6.53 14.78 -8.44
N LEU A 116 -6.78 14.83 -7.13
CA LEU A 116 -8.14 14.85 -6.58
C LEU A 116 -8.88 16.17 -6.90
N PRO A 117 -10.22 16.11 -7.15
CA PRO A 117 -11.03 17.31 -7.30
C PRO A 117 -10.91 18.25 -6.09
N PRO A 118 -10.89 19.59 -6.28
CA PRO A 118 -10.68 20.54 -5.18
C PRO A 118 -11.65 20.36 -4.01
N ALA A 119 -12.92 20.05 -4.29
CA ALA A 119 -13.97 19.83 -3.30
C ALA A 119 -13.76 18.56 -2.45
N VAL A 120 -13.12 17.53 -3.02
CA VAL A 120 -12.75 16.32 -2.29
C VAL A 120 -11.49 16.60 -1.49
N ARG A 121 -10.47 17.20 -2.12
CA ARG A 121 -9.16 17.47 -1.50
C ARG A 121 -9.24 18.31 -0.23
N SER A 122 -10.13 19.31 -0.20
CA SER A 122 -10.36 20.17 0.96
C SER A 122 -11.15 19.49 2.09
N SER A 123 -11.87 18.40 1.80
CA SER A 123 -12.66 17.63 2.76
C SER A 123 -11.91 16.43 3.34
N LEU A 124 -10.67 16.19 2.93
CA LEU A 124 -9.85 15.09 3.45
C LEU A 124 -9.41 15.35 4.88
N SER A 125 -9.29 14.28 5.66
CA SER A 125 -8.72 14.32 7.01
C SER A 125 -7.28 14.81 6.97
N THR A 126 -6.98 15.76 7.85
CA THR A 126 -5.64 16.29 8.11
C THR A 126 -5.13 15.91 9.49
N THR A 127 -6.00 15.38 10.36
CA THR A 127 -5.65 14.94 11.70
C THR A 127 -4.96 13.58 11.62
N PRO A 128 -3.73 13.45 12.17
CA PRO A 128 -3.11 12.15 12.35
C PRO A 128 -4.01 11.25 13.17
N SER A 129 -4.30 10.05 12.66
CA SER A 129 -5.31 9.18 13.25
C SER A 129 -4.86 8.57 14.58
N CYS A 130 -3.54 8.47 14.84
CA CYS A 130 -3.06 7.78 16.04
C CYS A 130 -1.52 7.85 16.21
N CYS A 131 -1.05 8.18 17.42
CA CYS A 131 0.36 8.05 17.85
C CYS A 131 0.51 6.82 18.75
N ALA A 132 1.71 6.25 18.80
CA ALA A 132 2.04 5.26 19.82
C ALA A 132 2.29 6.04 21.12
N GLU A 133 1.49 5.74 22.14
CA GLU A 133 1.46 6.45 23.43
C GLU A 133 1.64 5.41 24.55
N ALA A 134 2.02 5.87 25.74
CA ALA A 134 2.31 4.97 26.87
C ALA A 134 1.11 4.10 27.28
N ASP A 135 -0.11 4.57 27.04
CA ASP A 135 -1.37 3.89 27.37
C ASP A 135 -1.83 2.86 26.32
N ASN A 136 -1.30 2.89 25.09
CA ASN A 136 -1.72 2.03 23.99
C ASN A 136 -0.63 1.12 23.43
N ILE A 137 0.63 1.30 23.84
CA ILE A 137 1.78 0.58 23.30
C ILE A 137 1.68 -0.95 23.47
N GLU A 138 1.12 -1.41 24.59
CA GLU A 138 0.94 -2.83 24.87
C GLU A 138 -0.12 -3.45 23.94
N SER A 139 -1.24 -2.74 23.71
CA SER A 139 -2.27 -3.16 22.74
C SER A 139 -1.69 -3.26 21.33
N ILE A 140 -0.89 -2.26 20.92
CA ILE A 140 -0.24 -2.26 19.60
C ILE A 140 0.66 -3.48 19.45
N HIS A 141 1.44 -3.84 20.47
CA HIS A 141 2.29 -5.02 20.44
C HIS A 141 1.48 -6.31 20.35
N GLN A 142 0.42 -6.44 21.15
CA GLN A 142 -0.45 -7.61 21.14
C GLN A 142 -1.12 -7.79 19.77
N GLU A 143 -1.71 -6.74 19.21
CA GLU A 143 -2.32 -6.77 17.88
C GLU A 143 -1.31 -7.14 16.79
N GLY A 144 -0.06 -6.69 16.92
CA GLY A 144 1.04 -7.06 16.03
C GLY A 144 1.37 -8.55 16.08
N GLU A 145 1.47 -9.13 17.28
CA GLU A 145 1.68 -10.57 17.47
C GLU A 145 0.50 -11.39 16.93
N GLU A 146 -0.74 -10.98 17.20
CA GLU A 146 -1.94 -11.64 16.69
C GLU A 146 -1.99 -11.63 15.17
N LEU A 147 -1.70 -10.48 14.54
CA LEU A 147 -1.67 -10.36 13.09
C LEU A 147 -0.52 -11.17 12.48
N TRP A 148 0.67 -11.14 13.09
CA TRP A 148 1.82 -11.92 12.66
C TRP A 148 1.51 -13.41 12.64
N ASN A 149 0.97 -13.93 13.75
CA ASN A 149 0.60 -15.33 13.89
C ASN A 149 -0.51 -15.72 12.90
N ALA A 150 -1.51 -14.86 12.71
CA ALA A 150 -2.58 -15.12 11.75
C ALA A 150 -2.11 -15.23 10.29
N ILE A 151 -1.04 -14.52 9.91
CA ILE A 151 -0.52 -14.51 8.54
C ILE A 151 0.51 -15.64 8.32
N HIS A 152 1.39 -15.87 9.30
CA HIS A 152 2.56 -16.72 9.10
C HIS A 152 2.41 -18.13 9.68
N HIS A 153 1.35 -18.44 10.42
CA HIS A 153 1.14 -19.79 10.94
C HIS A 153 1.03 -20.84 9.81
N PRO A 154 1.67 -22.03 9.95
CA PRO A 154 2.48 -22.51 11.08
C PRO A 154 3.97 -22.15 10.99
N LYS A 155 4.41 -21.42 9.96
CA LYS A 155 5.82 -21.12 9.67
C LYS A 155 6.38 -19.90 10.41
N GLY A 156 5.59 -19.26 11.29
CA GLY A 156 5.96 -18.03 11.99
C GLY A 156 7.32 -18.12 12.69
N SER A 157 7.55 -19.18 13.48
CA SER A 157 8.80 -19.39 14.21
C SER A 157 10.03 -19.53 13.30
N VAL A 158 9.87 -20.13 12.11
CA VAL A 158 10.95 -20.25 11.12
C VAL A 158 11.30 -18.88 10.54
N ILE A 159 10.30 -18.04 10.29
CA ILE A 159 10.51 -16.68 9.78
C ILE A 159 11.15 -15.81 10.87
N GLU A 160 10.67 -15.90 12.11
CA GLU A 160 11.26 -15.19 13.25
C GLU A 160 12.74 -15.56 13.44
N LEU A 161 13.07 -16.85 13.37
CA LEU A 161 14.47 -17.30 13.47
C LEU A 161 15.32 -16.72 12.32
N LYS A 162 14.79 -16.67 11.10
CA LYS A 162 15.49 -16.03 9.96
C LYS A 162 15.72 -14.54 10.20
N LEU A 163 14.72 -13.82 10.74
CA LEU A 163 14.85 -12.40 11.05
C LEU A 163 15.87 -12.17 12.15
N ALA A 164 15.82 -12.94 13.24
CA ALA A 164 16.77 -12.85 14.36
C ALA A 164 18.21 -13.18 13.94
N ASN A 165 18.39 -14.18 13.06
CA ASN A 165 19.70 -14.51 12.49
C ASN A 165 20.24 -13.40 11.57
N ALA A 166 19.37 -12.67 10.88
CA ALA A 166 19.78 -11.52 10.07
C ALA A 166 20.15 -10.31 10.95
N HIS A 167 19.38 -10.07 12.02
CA HIS A 167 19.67 -9.06 13.03
C HIS A 167 18.84 -9.32 14.30
N PRO A 168 19.41 -9.26 15.52
CA PRO A 168 18.73 -9.62 16.77
C PRO A 168 17.43 -8.83 17.01
N ASP A 169 17.42 -7.54 16.69
CA ASP A 169 16.24 -6.69 16.91
C ASP A 169 15.19 -6.75 15.80
N LEU A 170 15.49 -7.39 14.66
CA LEU A 170 14.66 -7.26 13.46
C LEU A 170 13.28 -7.92 13.63
N ALA A 171 13.22 -9.07 14.30
CA ALA A 171 11.95 -9.73 14.58
C ALA A 171 11.06 -8.82 15.46
N ASN A 172 11.62 -8.27 16.52
CA ASN A 172 10.90 -7.39 17.45
C ASN A 172 10.45 -6.09 16.76
N TYR A 173 11.33 -5.48 15.97
CA TYR A 173 11.01 -4.26 15.23
C TYR A 173 9.87 -4.48 14.24
N VAL A 174 9.94 -5.56 13.45
CA VAL A 174 8.89 -5.91 12.47
C VAL A 174 7.56 -6.16 13.16
N LYS A 175 7.52 -6.95 14.24
CA LYS A 175 6.26 -7.27 14.92
C LYS A 175 5.65 -6.05 15.61
N GLY A 176 6.43 -5.31 16.40
CA GLY A 176 5.93 -4.15 17.14
C GLY A 176 5.55 -2.97 16.25
N HIS A 177 6.43 -2.58 15.32
CA HIS A 177 6.26 -1.32 14.57
C HIS A 177 5.55 -1.51 13.24
N VAL A 178 5.82 -2.61 12.53
CA VAL A 178 5.23 -2.84 11.20
C VAL A 178 3.89 -3.56 11.34
N TYR A 179 3.85 -4.71 12.02
CA TYR A 179 2.58 -5.44 12.19
C TYR A 179 1.65 -4.73 13.16
N GLY A 180 2.13 -4.39 14.36
CA GLY A 180 1.35 -3.65 15.36
C GLY A 180 1.10 -2.21 14.94
N GLY A 181 2.18 -1.42 14.87
CA GLY A 181 2.11 0.04 14.70
C GLY A 181 1.61 0.55 13.34
N LEU A 182 1.58 -0.29 12.31
CA LEU A 182 1.17 0.12 10.95
C LEU A 182 0.02 -0.72 10.38
N LEU A 183 0.07 -2.05 10.51
CA LEU A 183 -0.83 -2.94 9.76
C LEU A 183 -2.08 -3.40 10.53
N ALA A 184 -1.97 -3.59 11.83
CA ALA A 184 -3.06 -4.10 12.66
C ALA A 184 -4.05 -2.99 13.10
N ARG A 185 -3.62 -1.72 13.08
CA ARG A 185 -4.39 -0.60 13.63
C ARG A 185 -5.79 -0.44 13.00
N HIS A 186 -6.74 -0.13 13.88
CA HIS A 186 -8.22 0.01 13.83
C HIS A 186 -8.96 0.54 12.57
N ARG A 187 -8.45 0.39 11.35
CA ARG A 187 -9.25 0.57 10.12
C ARG A 187 -9.20 -0.70 9.30
N SER A 188 -10.03 -1.67 9.68
CA SER A 188 -10.25 -2.96 9.01
C SER A 188 -9.00 -3.88 8.93
N PRO A 189 -8.90 -4.92 9.78
CA PRO A 189 -7.83 -5.92 9.69
C PRO A 189 -7.81 -6.66 8.34
N THR A 190 -8.95 -6.68 7.63
CA THR A 190 -9.06 -7.19 6.25
C THR A 190 -8.17 -6.40 5.28
N VAL A 191 -8.09 -5.08 5.44
CA VAL A 191 -7.27 -4.23 4.56
C VAL A 191 -5.78 -4.45 4.83
N GLY A 192 -5.35 -4.59 6.09
CA GLY A 192 -3.95 -4.91 6.41
C GLY A 192 -3.49 -6.22 5.77
N ARG A 193 -4.27 -7.31 5.94
CA ARG A 193 -3.97 -8.63 5.35
C ARG A 193 -3.93 -8.59 3.82
N ILE A 194 -4.95 -7.99 3.19
CA ILE A 194 -5.02 -7.86 1.73
C ILE A 194 -3.83 -7.02 1.21
N THR A 195 -3.49 -5.92 1.88
CA THR A 195 -2.42 -5.02 1.43
C THR A 195 -1.06 -5.70 1.46
N ILE A 196 -0.73 -6.42 2.55
CA ILE A 196 0.56 -7.12 2.69
C ILE A 196 0.67 -8.26 1.67
N SER A 197 -0.34 -9.14 1.62
CA SER A 197 -0.30 -10.31 0.74
C SER A 197 -0.20 -9.90 -0.72
N LEU A 198 -0.93 -8.88 -1.15
CA LEU A 198 -0.95 -8.50 -2.56
C LEU A 198 0.27 -7.71 -3.00
N CYS A 199 0.73 -6.75 -2.18
CA CYS A 199 1.93 -5.99 -2.50
C CYS A 199 3.18 -6.88 -2.50
N ALA A 200 3.24 -7.89 -1.62
CA ALA A 200 4.32 -8.88 -1.64
C ALA A 200 4.34 -9.65 -2.99
N ILE A 201 3.17 -10.08 -3.48
CA ILE A 201 3.04 -10.76 -4.79
C ILE A 201 3.44 -9.81 -5.93
N CYS A 202 2.94 -8.57 -5.94
CA CYS A 202 3.26 -7.60 -7.00
C CYS A 202 4.76 -7.23 -7.04
N LYS A 203 5.44 -7.18 -5.89
CA LYS A 203 6.90 -7.01 -5.84
C LYS A 203 7.66 -8.22 -6.35
N GLY A 204 7.23 -9.44 -6.00
CA GLY A 204 7.82 -10.68 -6.54
C GLY A 204 7.76 -10.70 -8.06
N VAL A 205 6.59 -10.37 -8.63
CA VAL A 205 6.40 -10.26 -10.08
C VAL A 205 7.32 -9.19 -10.69
N ARG A 206 7.45 -8.00 -10.08
CA ARG A 206 8.38 -6.95 -10.58
C ARG A 206 9.86 -7.32 -10.49
N ARG A 207 10.25 -8.17 -9.54
CA ARG A 207 11.63 -8.67 -9.42
C ARG A 207 11.92 -9.86 -10.34
N GLY A 208 10.94 -10.35 -11.09
CA GLY A 208 11.07 -11.60 -11.87
C GLY A 208 11.09 -12.85 -10.99
N GLU A 209 10.83 -12.70 -9.70
CA GLU A 209 10.70 -13.80 -8.74
C GLU A 209 9.26 -14.32 -8.81
N GLY A 210 8.97 -15.10 -9.86
CA GLY A 210 7.72 -15.84 -9.95
C GLY A 210 7.57 -16.81 -8.78
N LEU A 211 6.36 -16.92 -8.24
CA LEU A 211 5.96 -17.94 -7.25
C LEU A 211 6.49 -19.31 -7.68
N ARG A 212 7.56 -19.77 -7.04
CA ARG A 212 8.01 -21.17 -7.06
C ARG A 212 7.53 -21.86 -5.81
#